data_AF-A0A9E4IZP5-F1
#
_entry.id   AF-A0A9E4IZP5-F1
#
_cell.length_a   1.000
_cell.length_b   1.000
_cell.length_c   1.000
_cell.angle_alpha   90.00
_cell.angle_beta   90.00
_cell.angle_gamma   90.00
#
_symmetry.space_group_name_H-M   'P 1'
#
loop_
_entity.id
_entity.type
_entity.pdbx_description
1 polymer ?
#
loop_
_entity_poly.entity_id
_entity_poly.type
_entity_poly.pdbx_seq_one_letter_code
_entity_poly.pdbx_strand_id
1 'polypeptide(L)'
;MIREMRNAVIGGAPPAKPGKYPAAQKMFHHASTLFGMAAIVTGILMMWRIEQPLWAQDDYKFFGDAGWGWVYVLHGVGGVVLVTLTVAHVYFAILPEKRWMTWSMILGWIDRKDYLRHHDPAKWPVTGGK
;
A
#
# COMPACT_ATOMS: atom_id res chain seq x y z
N MET A 1 14.09 -14.98 2.31
CA MET A 1 12.63 -14.87 2.47
C MET A 1 12.03 -16.08 3.19
N ILE A 2 12.31 -17.31 2.76
CA ILE A 2 11.74 -18.56 3.33
C ILE A 2 12.16 -18.81 4.80
N ARG A 3 13.38 -18.40 5.20
CA ARG A 3 13.91 -18.61 6.57
C ARG A 3 13.19 -17.77 7.65
N GLU A 4 12.75 -16.57 7.28
CA GLU A 4 12.00 -15.66 8.17
C GLU A 4 10.58 -16.18 8.40
N MET A 5 9.94 -16.73 7.35
CA MET A 5 8.59 -17.30 7.45
C MET A 5 8.55 -18.55 8.33
N ARG A 6 9.62 -19.37 8.32
CA ARG A 6 9.71 -20.57 9.17
C ARG A 6 9.78 -20.26 10.66
N ASN A 7 10.49 -19.19 11.05
CA ASN A 7 10.67 -18.86 12.46
C ASN A 7 9.41 -18.26 13.10
N ALA A 8 8.53 -17.64 12.31
CA ALA A 8 7.27 -17.08 12.79
C ALA A 8 6.19 -18.15 13.11
N VAL A 9 6.31 -19.35 12.54
CA VAL A 9 5.32 -20.45 12.68
C VAL A 9 5.65 -21.40 13.83
N ILE A 10 6.92 -21.50 14.26
CA ILE A 10 7.41 -22.55 15.19
C ILE A 10 7.76 -21.99 16.59
N GLY A 11 7.32 -20.77 16.93
CA GLY A 11 7.61 -20.21 18.26
C GLY A 11 9.11 -20.04 18.54
N GLY A 12 9.86 -19.57 17.53
CA GLY A 12 11.27 -19.18 17.69
C GLY A 12 11.43 -17.82 18.36
N ALA A 13 12.69 -17.46 18.65
CA ALA A 13 13.08 -16.15 19.19
C ALA A 13 12.37 -14.99 18.47
N PRO A 14 12.02 -13.90 19.19
CA PRO A 14 11.24 -12.80 18.63
C PRO A 14 11.88 -12.29 17.32
N PRO A 15 11.06 -11.98 16.30
CA PRO A 15 11.55 -11.59 15.00
C PRO A 15 12.52 -10.40 15.13
N ALA A 16 13.61 -10.45 14.37
CA ALA A 16 14.61 -9.39 14.40
C ALA A 16 13.95 -8.03 14.07
N LYS A 17 14.35 -6.97 14.77
CA LYS A 17 13.84 -5.63 14.49
C LYS A 17 14.05 -5.29 13.01
N PRO A 18 13.04 -4.72 12.33
CA PRO A 18 13.16 -4.32 10.95
C PRO A 18 14.12 -3.12 10.81
N GLY A 19 14.57 -2.84 9.58
CA GLY A 19 15.13 -1.52 9.24
C GLY A 19 14.02 -0.45 9.24
N LYS A 20 14.12 0.55 8.37
CA LYS A 20 13.14 1.65 8.31
C LYS A 20 11.67 1.21 8.16
N TYR A 21 11.41 0.20 7.33
CA TYR A 21 10.05 -0.33 7.10
C TYR A 21 10.02 -1.86 7.23
N PRO A 22 9.10 -2.45 8.02
CA PRO A 22 8.91 -3.89 8.08
C PRO A 22 8.36 -4.45 6.77
N ALA A 23 8.55 -5.75 6.55
CA ALA A 23 8.10 -6.43 5.32
C ALA A 23 6.59 -6.24 5.06
N ALA A 24 5.75 -6.34 6.09
CA ALA A 24 4.32 -6.11 5.98
C ALA A 24 3.97 -4.72 5.44
N GLN A 25 4.66 -3.67 5.90
CA GLN A 25 4.43 -2.31 5.42
C GLN A 25 4.86 -2.17 3.95
N LYS A 26 5.99 -2.76 3.55
CA LYS A 26 6.42 -2.76 2.15
C LYS A 26 5.41 -3.47 1.25
N MET A 27 4.94 -4.64 1.67
CA MET A 27 3.92 -5.41 0.92
C MET A 27 2.61 -4.64 0.80
N PHE A 28 2.17 -3.97 1.87
CA PHE A 28 1.00 -3.09 1.81
C PHE A 28 1.17 -2.03 0.71
N HIS A 29 2.30 -1.32 0.68
CA HIS A 29 2.52 -0.26 -0.30
C HIS A 29 2.61 -0.83 -1.72
N HIS A 30 3.29 -1.97 -1.92
CA HIS A 30 3.33 -2.62 -3.24
C HIS A 30 1.93 -3.06 -3.72
N ALA A 31 1.11 -3.61 -2.83
CA ALA A 31 -0.28 -3.95 -3.16
C ALA A 31 -1.07 -2.69 -3.53
N SER A 32 -1.01 -1.64 -2.70
CA SER A 32 -1.68 -0.36 -2.97
C SER A 32 -1.22 0.26 -4.29
N THR A 33 0.07 0.22 -4.61
CA THR A 33 0.59 0.71 -5.90
C THR A 33 0.07 -0.11 -7.07
N LEU A 34 0.07 -1.44 -6.97
CA LEU A 34 -0.41 -2.33 -8.03
C LEU A 34 -1.89 -2.08 -8.34
N PHE A 35 -2.76 -2.13 -7.32
CA PHE A 35 -4.19 -1.94 -7.52
C PHE A 35 -4.55 -0.49 -7.85
N GLY A 36 -3.81 0.48 -7.29
CA GLY A 36 -3.92 1.90 -7.65
C GLY A 36 -3.63 2.13 -9.12
N MET A 37 -2.53 1.57 -9.62
CA MET A 37 -2.16 1.68 -11.04
C MET A 37 -3.19 0.98 -11.93
N ALA A 38 -3.65 -0.22 -11.55
CA ALA A 38 -4.69 -0.94 -12.30
C ALA A 38 -5.99 -0.14 -12.37
N ALA A 39 -6.43 0.46 -11.27
CA ALA A 39 -7.62 1.30 -11.22
C ALA A 39 -7.46 2.57 -12.06
N ILE A 40 -6.29 3.22 -12.04
CA ILE A 40 -5.99 4.40 -12.88
C ILE A 40 -6.08 4.04 -14.35
N VAL A 41 -5.36 2.99 -14.79
CA VAL A 41 -5.31 2.59 -16.20
C VAL A 41 -6.70 2.19 -16.70
N THR A 42 -7.40 1.34 -15.96
CA THR A 42 -8.77 0.91 -16.34
C THR A 42 -9.76 2.07 -16.29
N GLY A 43 -9.63 2.99 -15.32
CA GLY A 43 -10.47 4.18 -15.22
C GLY A 43 -10.28 5.13 -16.41
N ILE A 44 -9.03 5.36 -16.82
CA ILE A 44 -8.73 6.17 -18.02
C ILE A 44 -9.33 5.51 -19.27
N LEU A 45 -9.21 4.20 -19.44
CA LEU A 45 -9.83 3.48 -20.56
C LEU A 45 -11.34 3.67 -20.56
N MET A 46 -11.98 3.55 -19.39
CA MET A 46 -13.43 3.70 -19.24
C MET A 46 -13.93 5.12 -19.55
N MET A 47 -13.07 6.14 -19.64
CA MET A 47 -13.48 7.50 -20.06
C MET A 47 -13.96 7.57 -21.52
N TRP A 48 -13.70 6.55 -22.35
CA TRP A 48 -14.26 6.46 -23.71
C TRP A 48 -15.68 5.91 -23.75
N ARG A 49 -16.17 5.37 -22.64
CA ARG A 49 -17.53 4.79 -22.50
C ARG A 49 -18.59 5.84 -22.12
N ILE A 50 -18.19 7.10 -21.98
CA ILE A 50 -19.05 8.23 -21.63
C ILE A 50 -18.62 9.47 -22.41
N GLU A 51 -19.53 10.41 -22.64
CA GLU A 51 -19.19 11.68 -23.28
C GLU A 51 -18.24 12.51 -22.42
N GLN A 52 -17.18 13.05 -23.03
CA GLN A 52 -16.15 13.85 -22.35
C GLN A 52 -15.98 15.21 -23.02
N PRO A 53 -15.48 16.23 -22.29
CA PRO A 53 -15.23 17.54 -22.89
C PRO A 53 -14.18 17.53 -24.00
N LEU A 54 -13.25 16.58 -23.99
CA LEU A 54 -12.10 16.51 -24.89
C LEU A 54 -12.25 15.49 -26.02
N TRP A 55 -13.22 14.58 -25.94
CA TRP A 55 -13.49 13.57 -26.96
C TRP A 55 -14.91 13.02 -26.84
N ALA A 56 -15.47 12.59 -27.98
CA ALA A 56 -16.76 11.94 -28.03
C ALA A 56 -16.70 10.50 -27.49
N GLN A 57 -17.85 10.01 -26.99
CA GLN A 57 -18.03 8.62 -26.61
C GLN A 57 -17.81 7.66 -27.80
N ASP A 58 -17.07 6.58 -27.57
CA ASP A 58 -16.86 5.49 -28.54
C ASP A 58 -16.76 4.14 -27.82
N ASP A 59 -17.85 3.39 -27.89
CA ASP A 59 -18.08 2.17 -27.14
C ASP A 59 -17.15 1.01 -27.53
N TYR A 60 -16.55 1.03 -28.73
CA TYR A 60 -15.78 -0.09 -29.28
C TYR A 60 -14.35 0.27 -29.68
N LYS A 61 -13.87 1.45 -29.27
CA LYS A 61 -12.57 1.98 -29.67
C LYS A 61 -11.38 1.02 -29.47
N PHE A 62 -11.37 0.30 -28.35
CA PHE A 62 -10.24 -0.55 -27.95
C PHE A 62 -10.59 -2.03 -27.81
N PHE A 63 -11.83 -2.35 -27.41
CA PHE A 63 -12.24 -3.71 -27.08
C PHE A 63 -13.67 -3.99 -27.56
N GLY A 64 -13.98 -5.27 -27.81
CA GLY A 64 -15.37 -5.74 -27.93
C GLY A 64 -16.02 -5.94 -26.56
N ASP A 65 -17.29 -6.32 -26.53
CA ASP A 65 -18.12 -6.42 -25.31
C ASP A 65 -17.45 -7.21 -24.18
N ALA A 66 -16.92 -8.39 -24.49
CA ALA A 66 -16.25 -9.24 -23.50
C ALA A 66 -14.99 -8.58 -22.93
N GLY A 67 -14.22 -7.87 -23.77
CA GLY A 67 -13.00 -7.18 -23.33
C GLY A 67 -13.31 -6.01 -22.41
N TRP A 68 -14.33 -5.21 -22.75
CA TRP A 68 -14.82 -4.17 -21.86
C TRP A 68 -15.35 -4.74 -20.55
N GLY A 69 -16.10 -5.85 -20.58
CA GLY A 69 -16.55 -6.55 -19.38
C GLY A 69 -15.42 -6.83 -18.40
N TRP A 70 -14.26 -7.30 -18.90
CA TRP A 70 -13.07 -7.48 -18.07
C TRP A 70 -12.48 -6.17 -17.53
N VAL A 71 -12.47 -5.09 -18.32
CA VAL A 71 -12.02 -3.78 -17.84
C VAL A 71 -12.88 -3.32 -16.64
N TYR A 72 -14.20 -3.42 -16.73
CA TYR A 72 -15.11 -3.08 -15.64
C TYR A 72 -14.87 -3.94 -14.39
N VAL A 73 -14.69 -5.26 -14.56
CA VAL A 73 -14.40 -6.17 -13.45
C VAL A 73 -13.07 -5.83 -12.79
N LEU A 74 -12.00 -5.61 -13.57
CA LEU A 74 -10.68 -5.27 -13.05
C LEU A 74 -10.70 -3.92 -12.32
N HIS A 75 -11.40 -2.91 -12.86
CA HIS A 75 -11.58 -1.63 -12.20
C HIS A 75 -12.34 -1.78 -10.89
N GLY A 76 -13.46 -2.51 -10.90
CA GLY A 76 -14.29 -2.75 -9.72
C GLY A 76 -13.55 -3.49 -8.62
N VAL A 77 -12.82 -4.57 -8.96
CA VAL A 77 -11.97 -5.31 -8.02
C VAL A 77 -10.87 -4.41 -7.47
N GLY A 78 -10.20 -3.64 -8.35
CA GLY A 78 -9.19 -2.66 -7.93
C GLY A 78 -9.74 -1.64 -6.93
N GLY A 79 -10.94 -1.11 -7.20
CA GLY A 79 -11.64 -0.19 -6.30
C GLY A 79 -11.94 -0.80 -4.93
N VAL A 80 -12.55 -1.99 -4.89
CA VAL A 80 -12.87 -2.68 -3.62
C VAL A 80 -11.61 -2.99 -2.81
N VAL A 81 -10.54 -3.45 -3.48
CA VAL A 81 -9.26 -3.71 -2.82
C VAL A 81 -8.65 -2.42 -2.27
N LEU A 82 -8.63 -1.33 -3.05
CA LEU A 82 -8.12 -0.05 -2.59
C LEU A 82 -8.90 0.52 -1.40
N VAL A 83 -10.23 0.41 -1.42
CA VAL A 83 -11.07 0.81 -0.29
C VAL A 83 -10.71 -0.01 0.95
N THR A 84 -10.58 -1.33 0.80
CA THR A 84 -10.19 -2.23 1.89
C THR A 84 -8.81 -1.90 2.46
N LEU A 85 -7.82 -1.68 1.58
CA LEU A 85 -6.46 -1.28 1.97
C LEU A 85 -6.48 0.09 2.67
N THR A 86 -7.31 1.03 2.22
CA THR A 86 -7.48 2.35 2.84
C THR A 86 -8.06 2.23 4.24
N VAL A 87 -9.10 1.43 4.43
CA VAL A 87 -9.68 1.16 5.76
C VAL A 87 -8.64 0.54 6.68
N ALA A 88 -7.89 -0.46 6.21
CA ALA A 88 -6.80 -1.07 6.98
C ALA A 88 -5.70 -0.05 7.33
N HIS A 89 -5.34 0.84 6.40
CA HIS A 89 -4.36 1.90 6.62
C HIS A 89 -4.80 2.86 7.73
N VAL A 90 -6.05 3.34 7.66
CA VAL A 90 -6.63 4.22 8.67
C VAL A 90 -6.70 3.52 10.02
N TYR A 91 -7.13 2.26 10.06
CA TYR A 91 -7.18 1.47 11.29
C TYR A 91 -5.81 1.39 11.97
N PHE A 92 -4.75 1.02 11.25
CA PHE A 92 -3.40 0.97 11.81
C PHE A 92 -2.84 2.34 12.17
N ALA A 93 -3.28 3.42 11.50
CA ALA A 93 -2.88 4.77 11.83
C ALA A 93 -3.49 5.29 13.15
N ILE A 94 -4.71 4.88 13.49
CA ILE A 94 -5.37 5.30 14.74
C ILE A 94 -5.03 4.39 15.93
N LEU A 95 -4.58 3.16 15.67
CA LEU A 95 -4.27 2.14 16.68
C LEU A 95 -3.27 2.70 17.71
N PRO A 96 -3.62 2.75 19.02
CA PRO A 96 -2.82 3.43 20.04
C PRO A 96 -1.35 3.03 20.09
N GLU A 97 -1.05 1.75 19.93
CA GLU A 97 0.30 1.20 19.93
C GLU A 97 1.18 1.67 18.76
N LYS A 98 0.56 2.18 17.70
CA LYS A 98 1.20 2.59 16.44
C LYS A 98 1.17 4.10 16.23
N ARG A 99 0.55 4.87 17.13
CA ARG A 99 0.40 6.34 17.01
C ARG A 99 1.71 7.09 16.83
N TRP A 100 2.82 6.57 17.37
CA TRP A 100 4.14 7.17 17.15
C TRP A 100 4.50 7.24 15.65
N MET A 101 4.09 6.27 14.84
CA MET A 101 4.26 6.32 13.38
C MET A 101 3.39 7.41 12.77
N THR A 102 2.13 7.51 13.17
CA THR A 102 1.21 8.55 12.69
C THR A 102 1.73 9.95 13.01
N TRP A 103 2.24 10.15 14.22
CA TRP A 103 2.91 11.40 14.58
C TRP A 103 4.16 11.66 13.75
N SER A 104 4.95 10.63 13.43
CA SER A 104 6.09 10.78 12.52
C SER A 104 5.67 11.18 11.10
N MET A 105 4.48 10.77 10.63
CA MET A 105 3.94 11.18 9.33
C MET A 105 3.48 12.64 9.34
N ILE A 106 2.91 13.12 10.45
CA ILE A 106 2.38 14.48 10.59
C ILE A 106 3.50 15.49 10.90
N LEU A 107 4.39 15.14 11.84
CA LEU A 107 5.42 16.04 12.36
C LEU A 107 6.78 15.86 11.70
N GLY A 108 7.02 14.72 11.04
CA GLY A 108 8.26 14.44 10.30
C GLY A 108 9.44 13.93 11.14
N TRP A 109 9.25 13.63 12.43
CA TRP A 109 10.33 13.16 13.31
C TRP A 109 9.92 11.97 14.20
N ILE A 110 10.91 11.29 14.77
CA ILE A 110 10.75 10.15 15.68
C ILE A 110 11.68 10.31 16.89
N ASP A 111 11.17 10.06 18.09
CA ASP A 111 12.00 10.05 19.30
C ASP A 111 13.04 8.91 19.24
N ARG A 112 14.24 9.15 19.80
CA ARG A 112 15.29 8.12 19.90
C ARG A 112 14.81 6.85 20.61
N LYS A 113 13.95 7.00 21.63
CA LYS A 113 13.36 5.87 22.38
C LYS A 113 12.51 4.98 21.46
N ASP A 114 11.68 5.58 20.61
CA ASP A 114 10.77 4.86 19.70
C ASP A 114 11.54 4.27 18.53
N TYR A 115 12.56 4.98 18.04
CA TYR A 115 13.50 4.47 17.06
C TYR A 115 14.19 3.19 17.54
N LEU A 116 14.83 3.22 18.72
CA LEU A 116 15.53 2.04 19.26
C LEU A 116 14.58 0.91 19.65
N ARG A 117 13.31 1.22 19.99
CA ARG A 117 12.30 0.21 20.32
C ARG A 117 11.86 -0.57 19.09
N HIS A 118 11.66 0.09 17.95
CA HIS A 118 11.01 -0.50 16.77
C HIS A 118 11.95 -0.81 15.60
N HIS A 119 13.15 -0.22 15.57
CA HIS A 119 14.09 -0.36 14.46
C HIS A 119 15.44 -0.93 14.90
N ASP A 120 16.10 -1.60 13.96
CA ASP A 120 17.47 -2.09 14.08
C ASP A 120 18.46 -1.02 13.56
N PRO A 121 19.30 -0.42 14.42
CA PRO A 121 20.25 0.62 14.00
C PRO A 121 21.30 0.16 12.99
N ALA A 122 21.61 -1.14 12.93
CA ALA A 122 22.52 -1.67 11.93
C ALA A 122 21.88 -1.68 10.53
N LYS A 123 20.55 -1.81 10.45
CA LYS A 123 19.79 -1.82 9.18
C LYS A 123 19.28 -0.45 8.77
N TRP A 124 19.19 0.50 9.69
CA TRP A 124 18.80 1.87 9.41
C TRP A 124 19.67 2.86 10.19
N PRO A 125 20.94 3.05 9.80
CA PRO A 125 21.81 4.01 10.47
C PRO A 125 21.32 5.44 10.23
N VAL A 126 21.08 6.18 11.30
CA VAL A 126 20.76 7.61 11.28
C VAL A 126 22.01 8.41 11.64
N THR A 127 22.58 9.09 10.66
CA THR A 127 23.66 10.08 10.85
C THR A 127 23.05 11.45 11.12
N GLY A 128 23.10 11.89 12.38
CA GLY A 128 22.57 13.18 12.82
C GLY A 128 21.34 13.01 13.70
N GLY A 129 21.57 12.84 15.00
CA GLY A 129 20.57 13.12 16.02
C GLY A 129 21.10 14.26 16.90
N LYS A 130 20.28 15.29 17.10
CA LYS A 130 20.34 16.01 18.37
C LYS A 130 19.65 15.16 19.43
#